data_AF-A0A959RZM3-F1
#
_entry.id   AF-A0A959RZM3-F1
#
_cell.length_a   1.000
_cell.length_b   1.000
_cell.length_c   1.000
_cell.angle_alpha   90.00
_cell.angle_beta   90.00
_cell.angle_gamma   90.00
#
_symmetry.space_group_name_H-M   'P 1'
#
loop_
_entity.id
_entity.type
_entity.pdbx_description
1 polymer ?
#
loop_
_entity_poly.entity_id
_entity_poly.type
_entity_poly.pdbx_seq_one_letter_code
_entity_poly.pdbx_strand_id
1 'polypeptide(L)'
;MEFNQNFQELKKNLYIVLENLNNINDENFDSNMNKIKNLAHGIEERKNKVKNSLITEEYKSERDEYQTAIKLINEKFDSIIEKKKEVQKKISMELSKTINQKKLINYQR
;
A
#
# COMPACT_ATOMS: atom_id res chain seq x y z
N MET A 1 -6.07 -28.31 -11.59
CA MET A 1 -4.63 -28.06 -11.30
C MET A 1 -4.27 -26.58 -11.50
N GLU A 2 -4.64 -25.98 -12.64
CA GLU A 2 -4.34 -24.55 -12.95
C GLU A 2 -5.02 -23.54 -12.01
N PHE A 3 -6.24 -23.81 -11.54
CA PHE A 3 -6.93 -22.97 -10.54
C PHE A 3 -6.12 -22.79 -9.26
N ASN A 4 -5.76 -23.92 -8.64
CA ASN A 4 -5.00 -23.93 -7.39
C ASN A 4 -3.65 -23.21 -7.56
N GLN A 5 -2.96 -23.40 -8.69
CA GLN A 5 -1.71 -22.68 -8.96
C GLN A 5 -1.91 -21.16 -9.09
N ASN A 6 -2.93 -20.72 -9.82
CA ASN A 6 -3.25 -19.29 -9.94
C ASN A 6 -3.65 -18.69 -8.58
N PHE A 7 -4.35 -19.47 -7.77
CA PHE A 7 -4.77 -19.07 -6.44
C PHE A 7 -3.58 -18.93 -5.47
N GLN A 8 -2.68 -19.92 -5.41
CA GLN A 8 -1.48 -19.86 -4.57
C GLN A 8 -0.57 -18.69 -4.96
N GLU A 9 -0.40 -18.42 -6.26
CA GLU A 9 0.43 -17.31 -6.70
C GLU A 9 -0.23 -15.95 -6.39
N LEU A 10 -1.57 -15.86 -6.47
CA LEU A 10 -2.31 -14.68 -6.03
C LEU A 10 -2.09 -14.42 -4.53
N LYS A 11 -2.20 -15.46 -3.70
CA LYS A 11 -1.94 -15.40 -2.25
C LYS A 11 -0.52 -14.91 -1.97
N LYS A 12 0.47 -15.53 -2.60
CA LYS A 12 1.88 -15.15 -2.48
C LYS A 12 2.10 -13.68 -2.85
N ASN A 13 1.54 -13.20 -3.95
CA ASN A 13 1.69 -11.81 -4.37
C ASN A 13 1.13 -10.82 -3.34
N LEU A 14 0.00 -11.13 -2.71
CA LEU A 14 -0.57 -10.28 -1.66
C LEU A 14 0.30 -10.24 -0.42
N TYR A 15 0.86 -11.37 0.01
CA TYR A 15 1.79 -11.38 1.14
C TYR A 15 3.07 -10.62 0.85
N ILE A 16 3.59 -10.70 -0.38
CA ILE A 16 4.73 -9.87 -0.80
C ILE A 16 4.35 -8.38 -0.74
N VAL A 17 3.15 -8.00 -1.19
CA VAL A 17 2.67 -6.60 -1.06
C VAL A 17 2.63 -6.18 0.40
N LEU A 18 2.05 -7.00 1.28
CA LEU A 18 1.97 -6.73 2.71
C LEU A 18 3.35 -6.59 3.36
N GLU A 19 4.30 -7.47 3.02
CA GLU A 19 5.68 -7.42 3.50
C GLU A 19 6.38 -6.12 3.06
N ASN A 20 6.25 -5.75 1.78
CA ASN A 20 6.82 -4.49 1.28
C ASN A 20 6.20 -3.30 2.01
N LEU A 21 4.88 -3.27 2.21
CA LEU A 21 4.21 -2.21 2.96
C LEU A 21 4.65 -2.16 4.42
N ASN A 22 4.90 -3.31 5.06
CA ASN A 22 5.36 -3.37 6.44
C ASN A 22 6.77 -2.82 6.62
N ASN A 23 7.61 -2.97 5.62
CA ASN A 23 9.00 -2.54 5.62
C ASN A 23 9.22 -1.16 4.99
N ILE A 24 8.16 -0.43 4.61
CA ILE A 24 8.28 0.92 4.07
C ILE A 24 8.83 1.89 5.13
N ASN A 25 9.86 2.62 4.73
CA ASN A 25 10.42 3.78 5.40
C ASN A 25 10.81 4.85 4.37
N ASP A 26 11.37 5.97 4.83
CA ASP A 26 11.71 7.09 3.93
C ASP A 26 12.85 6.76 2.95
N GLU A 27 13.75 5.85 3.30
CA GLU A 27 14.90 5.47 2.46
C GLU A 27 14.51 4.50 1.34
N ASN A 28 13.47 3.69 1.55
CA ASN A 28 13.06 2.63 0.63
C ASN A 28 11.67 2.84 0.01
N PHE A 29 11.05 3.99 0.26
CA PHE A 29 9.68 4.29 -0.17
C PHE A 29 9.48 4.04 -1.66
N ASP A 30 10.29 4.66 -2.52
CA ASP A 30 10.14 4.57 -3.98
C ASP A 30 10.35 3.15 -4.49
N SER A 31 11.36 2.45 -3.96
CA SER A 31 11.68 1.07 -4.36
C SER A 31 10.54 0.11 -3.99
N ASN A 32 10.05 0.18 -2.76
CA ASN A 32 8.96 -0.68 -2.30
C ASN A 32 7.63 -0.35 -2.98
N MET A 33 7.34 0.93 -3.23
CA MET A 33 6.13 1.33 -3.94
C MET A 33 6.15 0.87 -5.41
N ASN A 34 7.31 0.93 -6.07
CA ASN A 34 7.47 0.39 -7.43
C ASN A 34 7.26 -1.13 -7.48
N LYS A 35 7.80 -1.88 -6.51
CA LYS A 35 7.53 -3.32 -6.40
C LYS A 35 6.05 -3.62 -6.22
N ILE A 36 5.38 -2.90 -5.31
CA ILE A 36 3.94 -3.05 -5.06
C ILE A 36 3.13 -2.76 -6.34
N LYS A 37 3.47 -1.68 -7.05
CA LYS A 37 2.81 -1.31 -8.30
C LYS A 37 2.94 -2.39 -9.38
N ASN A 38 4.15 -2.97 -9.51
CA ASN A 38 4.38 -4.07 -10.46
C ASN A 38 3.57 -5.32 -10.09
N LEU A 39 3.49 -5.65 -8.79
CA LEU A 39 2.72 -6.79 -8.31
C LEU A 39 1.20 -6.58 -8.47
N ALA A 40 0.71 -5.36 -8.29
CA ALA A 40 -0.72 -5.04 -8.43
C ALA A 40 -1.27 -5.40 -9.81
N HIS A 41 -0.47 -5.19 -10.86
CA HIS A 41 -0.86 -5.58 -12.22
C HIS A 41 -1.04 -7.10 -12.35
N GLY A 42 -0.08 -7.88 -11.86
CA GLY A 42 -0.15 -9.34 -11.86
C GLY A 42 -1.24 -9.92 -10.95
N ILE A 43 -1.60 -9.22 -9.87
CA ILE A 43 -2.71 -9.57 -8.98
C ILE A 43 -4.05 -9.46 -9.72
N GLU A 44 -4.28 -8.39 -10.47
CA GLU A 44 -5.56 -8.18 -11.16
C GLU A 44 -5.77 -9.22 -12.28
N GLU A 45 -4.73 -9.52 -13.06
CA GLU A 45 -4.80 -10.58 -14.08
C GLU A 45 -5.12 -11.95 -13.46
N ARG A 46 -4.46 -12.31 -12.36
CA ARG A 46 -4.66 -13.60 -11.68
C ARG A 46 -6.03 -13.68 -11.02
N LYS A 47 -6.50 -12.61 -10.39
CA LYS A 47 -7.85 -12.50 -9.84
C LYS A 47 -8.90 -12.77 -10.90
N ASN A 48 -8.74 -12.22 -12.11
CA ASN A 48 -9.65 -12.49 -13.22
C ASN A 48 -9.61 -13.97 -13.67
N LYS A 49 -8.42 -14.59 -13.73
CA LYS A 49 -8.29 -16.03 -14.02
C LYS A 49 -8.96 -16.91 -12.95
N VAL A 50 -8.77 -16.59 -11.67
CA VAL A 50 -9.40 -17.30 -10.53
C VAL A 50 -10.91 -17.15 -10.57
N LYS A 51 -11.42 -15.93 -10.78
CA LYS A 51 -12.87 -15.64 -10.86
C LYS A 51 -13.56 -16.38 -12.01
N ASN A 52 -12.86 -16.52 -13.14
CA ASN A 52 -13.40 -17.18 -14.34
C ASN A 52 -13.28 -18.71 -14.30
N SER A 53 -12.63 -19.28 -13.29
CA SER A 53 -12.56 -20.73 -13.12
C SER A 53 -13.83 -21.27 -12.44
N LEU A 54 -14.31 -22.42 -12.90
CA LEU A 54 -15.61 -23.00 -12.54
C LEU A 54 -15.67 -23.69 -11.15
N ILE A 55 -14.73 -23.41 -10.22
CA ILE A 55 -14.63 -24.17 -8.96
C ILE A 55 -15.08 -23.32 -7.78
N THR A 56 -16.36 -23.43 -7.44
CA THR A 56 -17.01 -22.57 -6.43
C THR A 56 -16.72 -22.99 -4.98
N GLU A 57 -16.39 -24.27 -4.73
CA GLU A 57 -16.16 -24.79 -3.37
C GLU A 57 -14.74 -24.54 -2.85
N GLU A 58 -13.71 -24.85 -3.64
CA GLU A 58 -12.30 -24.55 -3.28
C GLU A 58 -12.06 -23.04 -3.15
N TYR A 59 -12.74 -22.22 -3.96
CA TYR A 59 -12.70 -20.76 -3.83
C TYR A 59 -13.29 -20.29 -2.49
N LYS A 60 -14.37 -20.94 -2.01
CA LYS A 60 -15.03 -20.54 -0.76
C LYS A 60 -14.17 -20.82 0.46
N SER A 61 -13.49 -21.96 0.53
CA SER A 61 -12.64 -22.31 1.68
C SER A 61 -11.43 -21.39 1.83
N GLU A 62 -10.87 -20.93 0.71
CA GLU A 62 -9.65 -20.11 0.72
C GLU A 62 -9.95 -18.59 0.68
N ARG A 63 -11.22 -18.20 0.50
CA ARG A 63 -11.66 -16.81 0.39
C ARG A 63 -11.31 -16.00 1.64
N ASP A 64 -11.47 -16.58 2.82
CA ASP A 64 -11.34 -15.87 4.08
C ASP A 64 -9.90 -15.43 4.36
N GLU A 65 -8.93 -16.26 3.97
CA GLU A 65 -7.51 -15.93 4.09
C GLU A 65 -7.12 -14.78 3.14
N TYR A 66 -7.60 -14.83 1.89
CA TYR A 66 -7.41 -13.74 0.92
C TYR A 66 -8.04 -12.43 1.38
N GLN A 67 -9.28 -12.48 1.90
CA GLN A 67 -9.95 -11.29 2.43
C GLN A 67 -9.18 -10.69 3.61
N THR A 68 -8.61 -11.54 4.47
CA THR A 68 -7.75 -11.10 5.57
C THR A 68 -6.51 -10.37 5.06
N ALA A 69 -5.81 -10.93 4.07
CA ALA A 69 -4.64 -10.29 3.48
C ALA A 69 -4.97 -8.92 2.86
N ILE A 70 -6.08 -8.81 2.11
CA ILE A 70 -6.53 -7.51 1.56
C ILE A 70 -6.82 -6.51 2.67
N LYS A 71 -7.54 -6.94 3.70
CA LYS A 71 -7.90 -6.05 4.81
C LYS A 71 -6.64 -5.47 5.46
N LEU A 72 -5.64 -6.30 5.74
CA LEU A 72 -4.36 -5.87 6.30
C LEU A 72 -3.60 -4.92 5.36
N ILE A 73 -3.62 -5.18 4.05
CA ILE A 73 -3.02 -4.29 3.04
C ILE A 73 -3.69 -2.91 3.07
N ASN A 74 -5.02 -2.86 3.08
CA ASN A 74 -5.77 -1.60 3.11
C ASN A 74 -5.51 -0.81 4.40
N GLU A 75 -5.59 -1.48 5.56
CA GLU A 75 -5.29 -0.87 6.86
C GLU A 75 -3.87 -0.28 6.89
N LYS A 76 -2.91 -0.99 6.28
CA LYS A 76 -1.52 -0.53 6.22
C LYS A 76 -1.37 0.68 5.30
N PHE A 77 -2.02 0.68 4.14
CA PHE A 77 -2.04 1.83 3.24
C PHE A 77 -2.62 3.07 3.92
N ASP A 78 -3.78 2.94 4.56
CA ASP A 78 -4.43 4.04 5.28
C ASP A 78 -3.52 4.59 6.37
N SER A 79 -2.86 3.71 7.12
CA SER A 79 -1.88 4.11 8.15
C SER A 79 -0.70 4.89 7.57
N ILE A 80 -0.15 4.47 6.42
CA ILE A 80 0.96 5.17 5.75
C ILE A 80 0.50 6.56 5.28
N ILE A 81 -0.70 6.65 4.71
CA ILE A 81 -1.29 7.91 4.23
C ILE A 81 -1.44 8.90 5.39
N GLU A 82 -2.03 8.47 6.50
CA GLU A 82 -2.24 9.34 7.66
C GLU A 82 -0.91 9.83 8.24
N LYS A 83 0.10 8.95 8.39
CA LYS A 83 1.45 9.37 8.83
C LYS A 83 2.05 10.43 7.90
N LYS A 84 1.92 10.27 6.58
CA LYS A 84 2.46 11.23 5.61
C LYS A 84 1.71 12.57 5.66
N LYS A 85 0.39 12.57 5.85
CA LYS A 85 -0.40 13.80 6.07
C LYS A 85 0.03 14.54 7.33
N GLU A 86 0.28 13.83 8.43
CA GLU A 86 0.77 14.43 9.67
C GLU A 86 2.14 15.11 9.49
N VAL A 87 3.07 14.44 8.81
CA VAL A 87 4.38 15.01 8.48
C VAL A 87 4.25 16.25 7.60
N GLN A 88 3.41 16.18 6.55
CA GLN A 88 3.15 17.32 5.68
C GLN A 88 2.61 18.53 6.45
N LYS A 89 1.67 18.30 7.40
CA LYS A 89 1.10 19.34 8.25
C LYS A 89 2.16 20.00 9.14
N LYS A 90 3.05 19.20 9.75
CA LYS A 90 4.17 19.72 10.57
C LYS A 90 5.09 20.60 9.74
N ILE A 91 5.52 20.13 8.58
CA ILE A 91 6.39 20.90 7.66
C ILE A 91 5.71 22.20 7.23
N SER A 92 4.43 22.18 6.88
CA SER A 92 3.68 23.37 6.49
C SER A 92 3.60 24.41 7.62
N MET A 93 3.39 23.97 8.85
CA MET A 93 3.40 24.85 10.03
C MET A 93 4.77 25.49 10.27
N GLU A 94 5.84 24.70 10.18
CA GLU A 94 7.21 25.21 10.34
C GLU A 94 7.59 26.20 9.25
N LEU A 95 7.28 25.90 7.99
CA LEU A 95 7.49 26.84 6.88
C LEU A 95 6.74 28.16 7.10
N SER A 96 5.48 28.08 7.54
CA SER A 96 4.67 29.28 7.82
C SER A 96 5.29 30.13 8.94
N LYS A 97 5.78 29.51 10.02
CA LYS A 97 6.49 30.19 11.10
C LYS A 97 7.74 30.90 10.58
N THR A 98 8.58 30.20 9.82
CA THR A 98 9.81 30.74 9.25
C THR A 98 9.55 31.91 8.30
N ILE A 99 8.53 31.80 7.45
CA ILE A 99 8.12 32.88 6.54
C ILE A 99 7.67 34.12 7.33
N ASN A 100 6.87 33.94 8.38
CA ASN A 100 6.40 35.05 9.20
C ASN A 100 7.55 35.72 9.97
N GLN A 101 8.49 34.94 10.52
CA GLN A 101 9.70 35.48 11.16
C GLN A 101 10.53 36.31 10.17
N LYS A 102 10.75 35.79 8.96
CA LYS A 102 11.48 36.52 7.91
C LYS A 102 10.80 37.84 7.53
N LYS A 103 9.46 37.85 7.43
CA LYS A 103 8.69 39.09 7.20
C LYS A 103 8.92 40.09 8.32
N LEU A 104 8.79 39.68 9.58
CA LEU A 104 8.98 40.56 10.74
C LEU A 104 10.36 41.21 10.77
N ILE A 105 11.42 40.42 10.52
CA ILE A 105 12.80 40.95 10.46
C ILE A 105 12.93 41.99 9.34
N ASN A 106 12.34 41.76 8.17
CA ASN A 106 12.39 42.70 7.07
C ASN A 106 11.62 44.00 7.35
N TYR A 107 10.55 43.96 8.14
CA TYR A 107 9.80 45.17 8.56
C TYR A 107 10.51 45.98 9.66
N GLN A 108 11.45 45.37 10.38
CA GLN A 108 12.24 46.02 11.43
C GLN A 108 13.53 46.67 10.92
N ARG A 109 13.83 46.56 9.63
CA ARG A 109 14.96 47.21 8.94
C ARG A 109 14.49 48.46 8.23
#